data_AF-A0A7V0VZX4-F1
#
_entry.id   AF-A0A7V0VZX4-F1
#
_cell.length_a   1.000
_cell.length_b   1.000
_cell.length_c   1.000
_cell.angle_alpha   90.00
_cell.angle_beta   90.00
_cell.angle_gamma   90.00
#
_symmetry.space_group_name_H-M   'P 1'
#
loop_
_entity.id
_entity.type
_entity.pdbx_description
1 polymer ?
#
loop_
_entity_poly.entity_id
_entity_poly.type
_entity_poly.pdbx_seq_one_letter_code
_entity_poly.pdbx_strand_id
1 'polypeptide(L)'
;MKKRLLLLTCSILVIAFIFSVQHWTLAQAPSQGRGGGQAGQAGPPSGMMMMQILPLEMEWSYISFNMNVSDDVLVKTRKVFLDTWTKRKAILDKSDPSGDDENTRRAMRDSLTKLKTELDTKLKAILTPKQMEELAKWEKENQQRFRNRPTGTTGGQPNRTR
;
A
#
# COMPACT_ATOMS: atom_id res chain seq x y z
N MET A 1 38.16 -45.81 -18.26
CA MET A 1 37.09 -44.89 -18.71
C MET A 1 35.67 -45.36 -18.40
N LYS A 2 35.39 -46.67 -18.27
CA LYS A 2 34.04 -47.22 -18.02
C LYS A 2 33.39 -46.83 -16.67
N LYS A 3 34.19 -46.67 -15.60
CA LYS A 3 33.68 -46.31 -14.26
C LYS A 3 33.18 -44.86 -14.15
N ARG A 4 33.73 -43.93 -14.95
CA ARG A 4 33.31 -42.51 -14.98
C ARG A 4 32.01 -42.33 -15.78
N LEU A 5 31.81 -43.14 -16.82
CA LEU A 5 30.55 -43.17 -17.59
C LEU A 5 29.40 -43.76 -16.76
N LEU A 6 29.67 -44.80 -15.96
CA LEU A 6 28.67 -45.44 -15.09
C LEU A 6 28.17 -44.52 -13.97
N LEU A 7 29.06 -43.69 -13.40
CA LEU A 7 28.69 -42.71 -12.37
C LEU A 7 27.82 -41.57 -12.93
N LEU A 8 28.09 -41.11 -14.15
CA LEU A 8 27.28 -40.09 -14.82
C LEU A 8 25.86 -40.61 -15.12
N THR A 9 25.70 -41.87 -15.53
CA THR A 9 24.38 -42.46 -15.77
C THR A 9 23.56 -42.65 -14.49
N CYS A 10 24.19 -42.98 -13.37
CA CYS A 10 23.48 -43.09 -12.08
C CYS A 10 23.00 -41.72 -11.57
N SER A 11 23.81 -40.66 -11.71
CA SER A 11 23.40 -39.32 -11.26
C SER A 11 22.22 -38.76 -12.07
N ILE A 12 22.16 -39.03 -13.37
CA ILE A 12 21.03 -38.61 -14.22
C ILE A 12 19.74 -39.35 -13.84
N LEU A 13 19.83 -40.65 -13.52
CA LEU A 13 18.68 -41.44 -13.07
C LEU A 13 18.15 -40.98 -11.71
N VAL A 14 19.03 -40.61 -10.76
CA VAL A 14 18.60 -40.09 -9.45
C VAL A 14 17.93 -38.71 -9.58
N ILE A 15 18.45 -37.83 -10.44
CA ILE A 15 17.83 -36.53 -10.69
C ILE A 15 16.46 -36.70 -11.39
N ALA A 16 16.36 -37.60 -12.38
CA ALA A 16 15.09 -37.89 -13.05
C ALA A 16 14.04 -38.49 -12.09
N PHE A 17 14.46 -39.27 -11.10
CA PHE A 17 13.56 -39.84 -10.08
C PHE A 17 13.07 -38.78 -9.06
N ILE A 18 13.89 -37.77 -8.73
CA ILE A 18 13.46 -36.67 -7.84
C ILE A 18 12.39 -35.79 -8.52
N PHE A 19 12.46 -35.61 -9.84
CA PHE A 19 11.47 -34.82 -10.58
C PHE A 19 10.13 -35.53 -10.82
N SER A 20 10.08 -36.87 -10.80
CA SER A 20 8.82 -37.62 -11.01
C SER A 20 7.93 -37.70 -9.76
N VAL A 21 8.48 -37.50 -8.56
CA VAL A 21 7.71 -37.56 -7.29
C VAL A 21 6.96 -36.25 -7.01
N GLN A 22 7.29 -35.14 -7.66
CA GLN A 22 6.63 -33.83 -7.43
C GLN A 22 5.28 -33.66 -8.15
N HIS A 23 4.82 -34.64 -8.93
CA HIS A 23 3.59 -34.51 -9.74
C HIS A 23 2.35 -35.25 -9.22
N TRP A 24 2.41 -35.96 -8.08
CA TRP A 24 1.34 -36.89 -7.66
C TRP A 24 0.91 -36.79 -6.19
N THR A 25 0.78 -35.59 -5.63
CA THR A 25 0.06 -35.40 -4.35
C THR A 25 -0.82 -34.16 -4.37
N LEU A 26 -1.90 -34.20 -5.16
CA LEU A 26 -3.11 -33.41 -4.92
C LEU A 26 -4.32 -34.31 -5.18
N ALA A 27 -4.59 -35.22 -4.24
CA ALA A 27 -5.89 -35.86 -4.14
C ALA A 27 -6.90 -34.77 -3.76
N GLN A 28 -7.66 -34.28 -4.74
CA GLN A 28 -8.78 -33.38 -4.50
C GLN A 28 -9.92 -34.20 -3.89
N ALA A 29 -10.32 -33.86 -2.66
CA ALA A 29 -11.56 -34.33 -2.08
C ALA A 29 -12.75 -33.88 -2.97
N PRO A 30 -13.85 -34.64 -3.05
CA PRO A 30 -14.99 -34.26 -3.87
C PRO A 30 -15.60 -32.97 -3.31
N SER A 31 -15.57 -31.88 -4.09
CA SER A 31 -16.25 -30.64 -3.71
C SER A 31 -17.75 -30.84 -3.87
N GLN A 32 -18.40 -31.19 -2.77
CA GLN A 32 -19.85 -31.11 -2.60
C GLN A 32 -20.25 -29.64 -2.78
N GLY A 33 -21.08 -29.37 -3.79
CA GLY A 33 -21.43 -28.02 -4.20
C GLY A 33 -22.07 -27.20 -3.09
N ARG A 34 -21.78 -25.89 -3.07
CA ARG A 34 -22.73 -24.89 -2.56
C ARG A 34 -22.34 -23.48 -2.99
N GLY A 35 -23.28 -22.82 -3.65
CA GLY A 35 -23.50 -21.38 -3.51
C GLY A 35 -22.61 -20.49 -4.36
N GLY A 36 -23.16 -20.03 -5.48
CA GLY A 36 -22.81 -18.72 -6.03
C GLY A 36 -23.10 -17.65 -4.97
N GLY A 37 -22.09 -17.32 -4.18
CA GLY A 37 -22.03 -16.11 -3.39
C GLY A 37 -21.19 -15.13 -4.18
N GLN A 38 -21.84 -14.11 -4.73
CA GLN A 38 -21.19 -12.88 -5.14
C GLN A 38 -20.41 -12.39 -3.92
N ALA A 39 -19.12 -12.73 -3.85
CA ALA A 39 -18.22 -12.23 -2.83
C ALA A 39 -18.10 -10.74 -3.09
N GLY A 40 -18.97 -9.99 -2.42
CA GLY A 40 -18.97 -8.54 -2.40
C GLY A 40 -17.52 -8.11 -2.20
N GLN A 41 -17.03 -7.37 -3.18
CA GLN A 41 -15.70 -6.83 -3.18
C GLN A 41 -15.63 -5.89 -1.97
N ALA A 42 -15.20 -6.43 -0.84
CA ALA A 42 -14.93 -5.66 0.35
C ALA A 42 -13.82 -4.70 -0.05
N GLY A 43 -14.23 -3.46 -0.36
CA GLY A 43 -13.31 -2.38 -0.63
C GLY A 43 -12.30 -2.28 0.52
N PRO A 44 -11.13 -1.68 0.29
CA PRO A 44 -10.18 -1.45 1.37
C PRO A 44 -10.92 -0.82 2.56
N PRO A 45 -10.65 -1.28 3.81
CA PRO A 45 -11.32 -0.75 5.00
C PRO A 45 -11.38 0.77 4.93
N SER A 46 -12.54 1.36 5.24
CA SER A 46 -12.78 2.80 5.09
C SER A 46 -11.66 3.65 5.71
N GLY A 47 -11.08 3.19 6.83
CA GLY A 47 -9.89 3.80 7.45
C GLY A 47 -8.64 3.84 6.58
N MET A 48 -8.33 2.79 5.79
CA MET A 48 -7.19 2.79 4.87
C MET A 48 -7.37 3.78 3.71
N MET A 49 -8.60 3.97 3.21
CA MET A 49 -8.89 4.98 2.19
C MET A 49 -8.73 6.40 2.76
N MET A 50 -9.11 6.62 4.01
CA MET A 50 -9.01 7.93 4.65
C MET A 50 -7.56 8.35 4.93
N MET A 51 -6.66 7.39 5.22
CA MET A 51 -5.22 7.66 5.38
C MET A 51 -4.56 8.18 4.09
N GLN A 52 -5.17 7.96 2.91
CA GLN A 52 -4.66 8.49 1.64
C GLN A 52 -4.96 9.98 1.44
N ILE A 53 -5.98 10.52 2.13
CA ILE A 53 -6.34 11.95 2.03
C ILE A 53 -5.24 12.82 2.64
N LEU A 54 -4.62 12.35 3.72
CA LEU A 54 -3.60 13.08 4.46
C LEU A 54 -2.42 12.14 4.79
N PRO A 55 -1.49 11.92 3.83
CA PRO A 55 -0.40 10.96 3.95
C PRO A 55 0.80 11.50 4.77
N LEU A 56 0.55 11.90 6.02
CA LEU A 56 1.52 12.60 6.89
C LEU A 56 2.88 11.93 6.97
N GLU A 57 2.91 10.60 7.10
CA GLU A 57 4.12 9.83 7.30
C GLU A 57 5.03 9.90 6.07
N MET A 58 4.43 9.80 4.88
CA MET A 58 5.18 9.87 3.63
C MET A 58 5.68 11.30 3.38
N GLU A 59 4.85 12.30 3.67
CA GLU A 59 5.20 13.71 3.50
C GLU A 59 6.34 14.11 4.46
N TRP A 60 6.24 13.73 5.74
CA TRP A 60 7.30 13.94 6.71
C TRP A 60 8.61 13.25 6.31
N SER A 61 8.53 12.01 5.83
CA SER A 61 9.70 11.26 5.37
C SER A 61 10.37 11.95 4.19
N TYR A 62 9.58 12.42 3.22
CA TYR A 62 10.11 13.14 2.06
C TYR A 62 10.82 14.44 2.46
N ILE A 63 10.20 15.24 3.34
CA ILE A 63 10.82 16.46 3.87
C ILE A 63 12.13 16.15 4.61
N SER A 64 12.16 15.07 5.38
CA SER A 64 13.30 14.72 6.24
C SER A 64 14.49 14.13 5.50
N PHE A 65 14.23 13.37 4.42
CA PHE A 65 15.25 12.53 3.80
C PHE A 65 15.52 12.83 2.33
N ASN A 66 14.60 13.51 1.65
CA ASN A 66 14.71 13.75 0.21
C ASN A 66 14.81 15.23 -0.15
N MET A 67 14.28 16.12 0.68
CA MET A 67 14.42 17.56 0.49
C MET A 67 15.67 18.09 1.18
N ASN A 68 16.32 19.07 0.57
CA ASN A 68 17.41 19.79 1.22
C ASN A 68 16.84 20.84 2.18
N VAL A 69 16.69 20.47 3.46
CA VAL A 69 16.09 21.29 4.51
C VAL A 69 17.10 21.41 5.66
N SER A 70 17.27 22.60 6.24
CA SER A 70 18.16 22.76 7.38
C SER A 70 17.58 22.13 8.65
N ASP A 71 18.44 21.75 9.60
CA ASP A 71 18.03 21.16 10.87
C ASP A 71 17.06 22.04 11.65
N ASP A 72 17.29 23.35 11.68
CA ASP A 72 16.38 24.32 12.31
C ASP A 72 14.98 24.28 11.70
N VAL A 73 14.89 24.14 10.38
CA VAL A 73 13.63 24.04 9.65
C VAL A 73 12.99 22.68 9.91
N LEU A 74 13.76 21.59 9.95
CA LEU A 74 13.26 20.25 10.31
C LEU A 74 12.66 20.22 11.72
N VAL A 75 13.30 20.87 12.71
CA VAL A 75 12.77 20.97 14.07
C VAL A 75 11.42 21.72 14.11
N LYS A 76 11.29 22.81 13.35
CA LYS A 76 10.02 23.56 13.23
C LYS A 76 8.94 22.73 12.56
N THR A 77 9.29 22.07 11.46
CA THR A 77 8.37 21.21 10.70
C THR A 77 7.88 20.02 11.53
N ARG A 78 8.77 19.38 12.32
CA ARG A 78 8.40 18.28 13.22
C ARG A 78 7.27 18.67 14.19
N LYS A 79 7.31 19.88 14.75
CA LYS A 79 6.25 20.37 15.65
C LYS A 79 4.91 20.48 14.93
N VAL A 80 4.91 20.98 13.69
CA VAL A 80 3.70 21.04 12.85
C VAL A 80 3.16 19.64 12.56
N PHE A 81 4.01 18.69 12.17
CA PHE A 81 3.58 17.33 11.89
C PHE A 81 3.03 16.61 13.13
N LEU A 82 3.62 16.84 14.31
CA LEU A 82 3.13 16.26 15.57
C LEU A 82 1.72 16.78 15.96
N ASP A 83 1.49 18.08 15.81
CA ASP A 83 0.16 18.69 16.01
C ASP A 83 -0.86 18.12 15.02
N THR A 84 -0.51 18.10 13.73
CA THR A 84 -1.36 17.55 12.66
C THR A 84 -1.64 16.06 12.86
N TRP A 85 -0.65 15.27 13.29
CA TRP A 85 -0.82 13.86 13.63
C TRP A 85 -1.87 13.67 14.72
N THR A 86 -1.76 14.45 15.80
CA THR A 86 -2.66 14.36 16.95
C THR A 86 -4.10 14.69 16.54
N LYS A 87 -4.28 15.72 15.71
CA LYS A 87 -5.59 16.09 15.13
C LYS A 87 -6.13 15.02 14.21
N ARG A 88 -5.30 14.46 13.32
CA ARG A 88 -5.69 13.37 12.41
C ARG A 88 -6.16 12.16 13.21
N LYS A 89 -5.40 11.75 14.23
CA LYS A 89 -5.77 10.65 15.12
C LYS A 89 -7.14 10.91 15.77
N ALA A 90 -7.35 12.10 16.33
CA ALA A 90 -8.64 12.46 16.94
C ALA A 90 -9.82 12.48 15.94
N ILE A 91 -9.58 12.74 14.66
CA ILE A 91 -10.61 12.60 13.60
C ILE A 91 -10.91 11.14 13.34
N LEU A 92 -9.88 10.29 13.21
CA LEU A 92 -10.03 8.87 12.91
C LEU A 92 -10.63 8.09 14.08
N ASP A 93 -10.27 8.41 15.32
CA ASP A 93 -10.81 7.79 16.54
C ASP A 93 -12.32 8.06 16.72
N LYS A 94 -12.88 9.06 16.02
CA LYS A 94 -14.33 9.35 16.00
C LYS A 94 -15.10 8.50 14.99
N SER A 95 -14.41 7.76 14.12
CA SER A 95 -15.06 6.86 13.18
C SER A 95 -15.47 5.56 13.89
N ASP A 96 -16.77 5.25 13.89
CA ASP A 96 -17.29 3.99 14.43
C ASP A 96 -16.88 2.83 13.49
N PRO A 97 -16.12 1.83 13.95
CA PRO A 97 -15.75 0.68 13.13
C PRO A 97 -16.95 -0.19 12.71
N SER A 98 -18.11 -0.03 13.35
CA SER A 98 -19.36 -0.75 13.07
C SER A 98 -20.32 0.00 12.14
N GLY A 99 -20.07 1.29 11.88
CA GLY A 99 -21.00 2.19 11.22
C GLY A 99 -20.40 2.85 9.99
N ASP A 100 -20.38 2.13 8.87
CA ASP A 100 -19.94 2.66 7.57
C ASP A 100 -21.06 3.52 6.93
N ASP A 101 -21.43 4.61 7.61
CA ASP A 101 -22.39 5.60 7.15
C ASP A 101 -21.73 6.61 6.19
N GLU A 102 -22.41 6.93 5.09
CA GLU A 102 -21.89 7.84 4.06
C GLU A 102 -21.71 9.27 4.57
N ASN A 103 -22.60 9.75 5.46
CA ASN A 103 -22.48 11.08 6.03
C ASN A 103 -21.25 11.16 6.94
N THR A 104 -21.00 10.12 7.72
CA THR A 104 -19.81 9.98 8.56
C THR A 104 -18.53 9.96 7.72
N ARG A 105 -18.50 9.20 6.61
CA ARG A 105 -17.37 9.21 5.67
C ARG A 105 -17.13 10.59 5.06
N ARG A 106 -18.19 11.29 4.64
CA ARG A 106 -18.08 12.64 4.07
C ARG A 106 -17.55 13.64 5.10
N ALA A 107 -18.08 13.64 6.31
CA ALA A 107 -17.63 14.53 7.39
C ALA A 107 -16.16 14.30 7.75
N MET A 108 -15.71 13.04 7.78
CA MET A 108 -14.30 12.70 7.99
C MET A 108 -13.42 13.19 6.84
N ARG A 109 -13.82 12.97 5.58
CA ARG A 109 -13.09 13.49 4.41
C ARG A 109 -12.95 15.01 4.46
N ASP A 110 -14.02 15.72 4.79
CA ASP A 110 -14.00 17.18 4.90
C ASP A 110 -13.07 17.64 6.02
N SER A 111 -13.08 16.95 7.16
CA SER A 111 -12.21 17.24 8.30
C SER A 111 -10.72 17.01 7.95
N LEU A 112 -10.41 15.91 7.26
CA LEU A 112 -9.05 15.61 6.81
C LEU A 112 -8.57 16.59 5.73
N THR A 113 -9.46 17.01 4.83
CA THR A 113 -9.14 18.03 3.80
C THR A 113 -8.83 19.38 4.44
N LYS A 114 -9.64 19.81 5.42
CA LYS A 114 -9.36 21.04 6.19
C LYS A 114 -8.03 20.94 6.93
N LEU A 115 -7.74 19.79 7.51
CA LEU A 115 -6.47 19.55 8.21
C LEU A 115 -5.26 19.58 7.25
N LYS A 116 -5.39 19.07 6.01
CA LYS A 116 -4.37 19.22 4.96
C LYS A 116 -4.11 20.69 4.64
N THR A 117 -5.16 21.49 4.45
CA THR A 117 -5.02 22.93 4.19
C THR A 117 -4.34 23.67 5.35
N GLU A 118 -4.64 23.28 6.59
CA GLU A 118 -3.97 23.83 7.79
C GLU A 118 -2.48 23.46 7.81
N LEU A 119 -2.14 22.19 7.53
CA LEU A 119 -0.76 21.72 7.39
C LEU A 119 -0.02 22.54 6.33
N ASP A 120 -0.58 22.68 5.12
CA ASP A 120 0.05 23.39 4.01
C ASP A 120 0.30 24.87 4.33
N THR A 121 -0.64 25.51 5.02
CA THR A 121 -0.48 26.88 5.49
C THR A 121 0.69 27.01 6.45
N LYS A 122 0.80 26.08 7.42
CA LYS A 122 1.90 26.08 8.39
C LYS A 122 3.25 25.76 7.72
N LEU A 123 3.28 24.84 6.77
CA LEU A 123 4.49 24.50 6.02
C LEU A 123 4.96 25.68 5.16
N LYS A 124 4.07 26.42 4.51
CA LYS A 124 4.43 27.64 3.76
C LYS A 124 5.08 28.74 4.61
N ALA A 125 4.78 28.78 5.90
CA ALA A 125 5.41 29.72 6.83
C ALA A 125 6.83 29.29 7.28
N ILE A 126 7.22 28.03 7.01
CA ILE A 126 8.46 27.42 7.49
C ILE A 126 9.41 27.10 6.33
N LEU A 127 8.86 26.54 5.25
CA LEU A 127 9.59 26.14 4.05
C LEU A 127 9.69 27.31 3.08
N THR A 128 10.79 27.35 2.32
CA THR A 128 10.95 28.30 1.22
C THR A 128 9.96 28.02 0.09
N PRO A 129 9.65 29.00 -0.79
CA PRO A 129 8.80 28.78 -1.95
C PRO A 129 9.27 27.62 -2.83
N LYS A 130 10.59 27.48 -3.03
CA LYS A 130 11.17 26.39 -3.83
C LYS A 130 10.94 25.01 -3.19
N GLN A 131 11.11 24.90 -1.86
CA GLN A 131 10.83 23.67 -1.12
C GLN A 131 9.35 23.32 -1.14
N MET A 132 8.46 24.31 -1.06
CA MET A 132 7.01 24.10 -1.20
C MET A 132 6.62 23.62 -2.61
N GLU A 133 7.26 24.13 -3.65
CA GLU A 133 7.05 23.67 -5.02
C GLU A 133 7.52 22.22 -5.21
N GLU A 134 8.71 21.89 -4.68
CA GLU A 134 9.25 20.53 -4.68
C GLU A 134 8.31 19.55 -3.96
N LEU A 135 7.83 19.92 -2.76
CA LEU A 135 6.86 19.14 -2.01
C LEU A 135 5.57 18.93 -2.80
N ALA A 136 5.00 19.99 -3.37
CA ALA A 136 3.76 19.91 -4.15
C ALA A 136 3.92 19.04 -5.41
N LYS A 137 5.10 19.04 -6.03
CA LYS A 137 5.41 18.14 -7.14
C LYS A 137 5.43 16.68 -6.68
N TRP A 138 6.15 16.39 -5.61
CA TRP A 138 6.19 15.05 -5.02
C TRP A 138 4.79 14.55 -4.64
N GLU A 139 3.95 15.40 -4.03
CA GLU A 139 2.57 15.03 -3.67
C GLU A 139 1.75 14.61 -4.89
N LYS A 140 1.83 15.36 -6.00
CA LYS A 140 1.14 15.03 -7.25
C LYS A 140 1.59 13.69 -7.80
N GLU A 141 2.90 13.45 -7.84
CA GLU A 141 3.46 12.17 -8.29
C GLU A 141 3.05 11.02 -7.38
N ASN A 142 3.08 11.23 -6.06
CA ASN A 142 2.67 10.24 -5.08
C ASN A 142 1.18 9.89 -5.23
N GLN A 143 0.30 10.89 -5.38
CA GLN A 143 -1.12 10.67 -5.67
C GLN A 143 -1.35 9.89 -6.98
N GLN A 144 -0.59 10.17 -8.04
CA GLN A 144 -0.67 9.42 -9.29
C GLN A 144 -0.29 7.94 -9.08
N ARG A 145 0.74 7.65 -8.28
CA ARG A 145 1.12 6.26 -7.95
C ARG A 145 -0.01 5.52 -7.25
N PHE A 146 -0.77 6.18 -6.38
CA PHE A 146 -1.95 5.57 -5.75
C PHE A 146 -3.09 5.35 -6.73
N ARG A 147 -3.36 6.30 -7.63
CA ARG A 147 -4.40 6.16 -8.66
C ARG A 147 -4.09 5.06 -9.67
N ASN A 148 -2.81 4.88 -9.99
CA ASN A 148 -2.35 3.91 -10.97
C ASN A 148 -2.09 2.51 -10.38
N ARG A 149 -2.30 2.32 -9.07
CA ARG A 149 -2.29 0.97 -8.48
C ARG A 149 -3.50 0.20 -9.00
N PRO A 150 -3.32 -0.95 -9.67
CA PRO A 150 -4.44 -1.78 -10.06
C PRO A 150 -5.21 -2.22 -8.81
N THR A 151 -6.38 -1.64 -8.57
CA THR A 151 -7.37 -2.16 -7.63
C THR A 151 -7.95 -3.44 -8.23
N GLY A 152 -7.18 -4.53 -8.15
CA GLY A 152 -7.58 -5.81 -8.73
C GLY A 152 -6.41 -6.52 -9.39
N THR A 153 -5.59 -7.20 -8.59
CA THR A 153 -4.95 -8.43 -9.03
C THR A 153 -5.76 -9.59 -8.46
N THR A 154 -7.03 -9.70 -8.87
CA THR A 154 -7.65 -11.03 -8.96
C THR A 154 -6.79 -11.79 -9.95
N GLY A 155 -6.17 -12.87 -9.51
CA GLY A 155 -5.28 -13.69 -10.33
C GLY A 155 -5.94 -14.04 -11.66
N GLY A 156 -5.56 -13.34 -12.71
CA GLY A 156 -5.81 -13.76 -14.07
C GLY A 156 -5.00 -15.01 -14.29
N GLN A 157 -5.66 -16.17 -14.31
CA GLN A 157 -5.07 -17.34 -14.94
C GLN A 157 -4.67 -16.93 -16.37
N PRO A 158 -3.42 -17.15 -16.80
CA PRO A 158 -3.04 -16.88 -18.17
C PRO A 158 -3.85 -17.80 -19.07
N ASN A 159 -4.66 -17.18 -19.92
CA ASN A 159 -5.38 -17.81 -21.01
C ASN A 159 -4.36 -18.61 -21.86
N ARG A 160 -4.31 -19.94 -21.68
CA ARG A 160 -3.66 -20.84 -22.62
C ARG A 160 -4.69 -21.18 -23.68
N THR A 161 -4.54 -20.50 -24.81
CA THR A 161 -5.06 -20.86 -26.12
C THR A 161 -5.15 -22.37 -26.32
N ARG A 162 -6.37 -22.83 -26.66
CA ARG A 162 -6.60 -23.87 -27.66
C ARG A 162 -7.89 -23.55 -28.41
#